data_AF-A0A7X7KM43-F1
#
_entry.id   AF-A0A7X7KM43-F1
#
_cell.length_a   1.000
_cell.length_b   1.000
_cell.length_c   1.000
_cell.angle_alpha   90.00
_cell.angle_beta   90.00
_cell.angle_gamma   90.00
#
_symmetry.space_group_name_H-M   'P 1'
#
loop_
_entity.id
_entity.type
_entity.pdbx_description
1 polymer ?
#
loop_
_entity_poly.entity_id
_entity_poly.type
_entity_poly.pdbx_seq_one_letter_code
_entity_poly.pdbx_strand_id
1 'polypeptide(L)'
;MIRRDDLLSPEARGNLEVWQLTCEAVPSAHIYMEAQIFTPDSRRFLVHRSAHAHGSDMNDPEHRYLLCDLEQGGSLTPVTTETGATGPSISPDGRWLYYLVNRTALRGGTLTLRRLDLTTNERDDVAVVRGPLPGFPGGPTRIYPL
;
A
#
# COMPACT_ATOMS: atom_id res chain seq x y z
N MET A 1 -3.54 -17.73 4.82
CA MET A 1 -3.89 -17.93 3.40
C MET A 1 -4.67 -19.23 3.24
N ILE A 2 -5.53 -19.30 2.22
CA ILE A 2 -6.34 -20.49 1.92
C ILE A 2 -5.95 -20.98 0.52
N ARG A 3 -5.56 -22.25 0.41
CA ARG A 3 -5.31 -22.89 -0.89
C ARG A 3 -6.64 -23.09 -1.61
N ARG A 4 -6.73 -22.67 -2.88
CA ARG A 4 -7.95 -22.68 -3.70
C ARG A 4 -7.80 -23.61 -4.91
N ASP A 5 -7.59 -24.90 -4.64
CA ASP A 5 -7.50 -25.92 -5.69
C ASP A 5 -8.82 -26.07 -6.47
N ASP A 6 -9.93 -25.60 -5.91
CA ASP A 6 -11.24 -25.52 -6.57
C ASP A 6 -11.28 -24.51 -7.73
N LEU A 7 -10.34 -23.54 -7.76
CA LEU A 7 -10.19 -22.58 -8.84
C LEU A 7 -9.27 -23.07 -9.96
N LEU A 8 -8.68 -24.27 -9.84
CA LEU A 8 -7.77 -24.84 -10.82
C LEU A 8 -8.51 -25.77 -11.80
N SER A 9 -8.27 -25.59 -13.10
CA SER A 9 -8.63 -26.60 -14.10
C SER A 9 -7.79 -27.88 -13.90
N PRO A 10 -8.26 -29.06 -14.36
CA PRO A 10 -7.49 -30.30 -14.26
C PRO A 10 -6.06 -30.20 -14.84
N GLU A 11 -5.88 -29.46 -15.93
CA GLU A 11 -4.60 -29.28 -16.63
C GLU A 11 -3.63 -28.36 -15.86
N ALA A 12 -4.16 -27.42 -15.06
CA ALA A 12 -3.36 -26.51 -14.26
C ALA A 12 -2.85 -27.15 -12.96
N ARG A 13 -3.44 -28.27 -12.52
CA ARG A 13 -3.06 -28.95 -11.27
C ARG A 13 -1.61 -29.45 -11.34
N GLY A 14 -0.82 -29.09 -10.32
CA GLY A 14 0.61 -29.40 -10.24
C GLY A 14 1.51 -28.41 -10.98
N ASN A 15 0.96 -27.53 -11.82
CA ASN A 15 1.70 -26.48 -12.53
C ASN A 15 1.44 -25.08 -11.98
N LEU A 16 0.25 -24.86 -11.40
CA LEU A 16 -0.18 -23.60 -10.83
C LEU A 16 -0.70 -23.81 -9.41
N GLU A 17 -0.44 -22.84 -8.54
CA GLU A 17 -1.10 -22.75 -7.24
C GLU A 17 -1.91 -21.46 -7.16
N VAL A 18 -3.12 -21.56 -6.60
CA VAL A 18 -3.98 -20.40 -6.34
C VAL A 18 -4.20 -20.30 -4.84
N TRP A 19 -3.89 -19.13 -4.30
CA TRP A 19 -4.01 -18.82 -2.89
C TRP A 19 -4.92 -17.61 -2.68
N GLN A 20 -5.86 -17.72 -1.75
CA GLN A 20 -6.66 -16.61 -1.27
C GLN A 20 -6.01 -16.02 -0.02
N LEU A 21 -5.73 -14.71 -0.06
CA LEU A 21 -5.03 -14.00 1.02
C LEU A 21 -5.96 -13.58 2.17
N THR A 22 -7.20 -13.18 1.85
CA THR A 22 -8.16 -12.63 2.84
C THR A 22 -9.57 -13.18 2.62
N CYS A 23 -10.37 -13.19 3.69
CA CYS A 23 -11.81 -13.45 3.69
C CYS A 23 -12.61 -12.26 4.25
N GLU A 24 -11.97 -11.10 4.38
CA GLU A 24 -12.61 -9.89 4.91
C GLU A 24 -13.74 -9.42 3.99
N ALA A 25 -14.77 -8.81 4.59
CA ALA A 25 -15.87 -8.21 3.83
C ALA A 25 -15.43 -6.97 3.04
N VAL A 26 -14.38 -6.29 3.50
CA VAL A 26 -13.82 -5.13 2.82
C VAL A 26 -12.94 -5.61 1.66
N PRO A 27 -13.15 -5.13 0.43
CA PRO A 27 -12.38 -5.57 -0.72
C PRO A 27 -10.91 -5.19 -0.58
N SER A 28 -10.05 -6.08 -1.08
CA SER A 28 -8.62 -5.86 -1.23
C SER A 28 -8.20 -6.16 -2.65
N ALA A 29 -7.19 -5.44 -3.13
CA ALA A 29 -6.64 -5.58 -4.47
C ALA A 29 -5.11 -5.59 -4.42
N HIS A 30 -4.51 -5.98 -5.55
CA HIS A 30 -3.09 -5.76 -5.77
C HIS A 30 -2.83 -4.26 -5.90
N ILE A 31 -1.61 -3.85 -5.54
CA ILE A 31 -1.10 -2.52 -5.86
C ILE A 31 -0.54 -2.59 -7.29
N TYR A 32 -0.61 -1.47 -8.02
CA TYR A 32 -0.21 -1.35 -9.42
C TYR A 32 1.14 -2.04 -9.70
N MET A 33 1.25 -2.73 -10.84
CA MET A 33 2.28 -3.74 -11.12
C MET A 33 3.74 -3.23 -11.12
N GLU A 34 3.95 -1.94 -11.31
CA GLU A 34 5.26 -1.30 -11.27
C GLU A 34 5.67 -0.82 -9.86
N ALA A 35 4.81 -0.94 -8.86
CA ALA A 35 5.12 -0.52 -7.49
C ALA A 35 6.09 -1.50 -6.80
N GLN A 36 7.08 -0.96 -6.09
CA GLN A 36 8.03 -1.76 -5.32
C GLN A 36 7.37 -2.23 -4.02
N ILE A 37 6.52 -3.25 -4.11
CA ILE A 37 5.67 -3.69 -2.98
C ILE A 37 6.13 -4.97 -2.30
N PHE A 38 7.14 -5.66 -2.82
CA PHE A 38 7.76 -6.82 -2.19
C PHE A 38 9.01 -6.38 -1.41
N THR A 39 9.25 -7.03 -0.26
CA THR A 39 10.59 -7.01 0.32
C THR A 39 11.56 -7.69 -0.66
N PRO A 40 12.84 -7.31 -0.70
CA PRO A 40 13.81 -7.88 -1.65
C PRO A 40 13.97 -9.40 -1.54
N ASP A 41 13.76 -9.96 -0.35
CA ASP A 41 13.76 -11.41 -0.08
C ASP A 41 12.46 -12.11 -0.51
N SER A 42 11.47 -11.36 -1.00
CA SER A 42 10.13 -11.83 -1.40
C SER A 42 9.33 -12.54 -0.30
N ARG A 43 9.73 -12.42 0.97
CA ARG A 43 9.03 -13.05 2.11
C ARG A 43 7.79 -12.26 2.52
N ARG A 44 7.78 -10.95 2.24
CA ARG A 44 6.68 -10.05 2.60
C ARG A 44 6.32 -9.15 1.43
N PHE A 45 5.06 -8.75 1.34
CA PHE A 45 4.62 -7.78 0.34
C PHE A 45 3.39 -7.01 0.78
N LEU A 46 3.12 -5.88 0.13
CA LEU A 46 1.95 -5.06 0.44
C LEU A 46 0.70 -5.52 -0.32
N VAL A 47 -0.41 -5.54 0.40
CA VAL A 47 -1.77 -5.69 -0.12
C VAL A 47 -2.50 -4.39 0.14
N HIS A 48 -3.32 -3.95 -0.82
CA HIS A 48 -4.13 -2.76 -0.67
C HIS A 48 -5.55 -3.14 -0.31
N ARG A 49 -5.98 -2.83 0.92
CA ARG A 49 -7.40 -2.79 1.26
C ARG A 49 -7.96 -1.50 0.69
N SER A 50 -8.74 -1.59 -0.38
CA SER A 50 -9.14 -0.44 -1.21
C SER A 50 -10.41 0.25 -0.72
N ALA A 51 -11.00 -0.21 0.39
CA ALA A 51 -12.33 0.14 0.91
C ALA A 51 -13.52 -0.18 -0.02
N HIS A 52 -13.40 0.07 -1.33
CA HIS A 52 -14.41 -0.21 -2.34
C HIS A 52 -13.82 -0.88 -3.60
N ALA A 53 -14.67 -1.53 -4.40
CA ALA A 53 -14.26 -2.39 -5.51
C ALA A 53 -13.68 -1.65 -6.73
N HIS A 54 -13.92 -0.34 -6.87
CA HIS A 54 -13.55 0.44 -8.06
C HIS A 54 -13.04 1.84 -7.71
N GLY A 55 -11.74 1.98 -7.47
CA GLY A 55 -11.08 3.30 -7.54
C GLY A 55 -10.37 3.80 -6.27
N SER A 56 -10.40 3.04 -5.18
CA SER A 56 -9.83 3.36 -3.86
C SER A 56 -10.04 4.79 -3.32
N ASP A 57 -10.69 4.94 -2.17
CA ASP A 57 -10.88 6.25 -1.55
C ASP A 57 -9.85 6.41 -0.43
N MET A 58 -8.78 7.15 -0.71
CA MET A 58 -7.74 7.42 0.30
C MET A 58 -8.29 8.11 1.56
N ASN A 59 -9.47 8.75 1.50
CA ASN A 59 -10.10 9.37 2.65
C ASN A 59 -10.94 8.40 3.49
N ASP A 60 -11.20 7.20 3.00
CA ASP A 60 -11.91 6.16 3.73
C ASP A 60 -11.00 5.55 4.80
N PRO A 61 -11.46 5.40 6.06
CA PRO A 61 -10.69 4.74 7.11
C PRO A 61 -10.40 3.25 6.83
N GLU A 62 -11.08 2.60 5.89
CA GLU A 62 -10.74 1.25 5.46
C GLU A 62 -9.70 1.21 4.33
N HIS A 63 -9.33 2.35 3.75
CA HIS A 63 -8.24 2.44 2.79
C HIS A 63 -6.90 2.24 3.50
N ARG A 64 -6.32 1.05 3.40
CA ARG A 64 -5.13 0.66 4.16
C ARG A 64 -4.15 -0.14 3.31
N TYR A 65 -2.87 0.14 3.51
CA TYR A 65 -1.83 -0.81 3.11
C TYR A 65 -1.61 -1.81 4.23
N LEU A 66 -1.64 -3.08 3.87
CA LEU A 66 -1.44 -4.22 4.74
C LEU A 66 -0.14 -4.91 4.32
N LEU A 67 0.72 -5.24 5.28
CA LEU A 67 1.86 -6.12 5.05
C LEU A 67 1.41 -7.56 5.16
N CYS A 68 1.57 -8.32 4.08
CA CYS A 68 1.40 -9.77 4.04
C CYS A 68 2.74 -10.44 4.37
N ASP A 69 2.76 -11.30 5.39
CA ASP A 69 3.93 -12.11 5.76
C ASP A 69 3.71 -13.57 5.39
N LEU A 70 4.38 -14.02 4.32
CA LEU A 70 4.22 -15.38 3.79
C LEU A 70 4.72 -16.46 4.75
N GLU A 71 5.67 -16.12 5.61
CA GLU A 71 6.21 -17.02 6.61
C GLU A 71 5.30 -17.23 7.79
N GLN A 72 4.45 -16.25 8.06
CA GLN A 72 3.37 -16.34 9.03
C GLN A 72 2.05 -16.75 8.35
N GLY A 73 2.14 -17.58 7.31
CA GLY A 73 0.97 -18.11 6.61
C GLY A 73 0.15 -17.03 5.88
N GLY A 74 0.80 -15.94 5.47
CA GLY A 74 0.21 -14.76 4.85
C GLY A 74 -0.65 -13.94 5.81
N SER A 75 -0.20 -13.79 7.05
CA SER A 75 -0.83 -12.88 8.01
C SER A 75 -0.83 -11.45 7.44
N LEU A 76 -1.91 -10.70 7.67
CA LEU A 76 -2.06 -9.33 7.17
C LEU A 76 -2.03 -8.36 8.35
N THR A 77 -1.08 -7.43 8.34
CA THR A 77 -0.95 -6.39 9.38
C THR A 77 -1.04 -5.00 8.76
N PRO A 78 -1.91 -4.10 9.26
CA PRO A 78 -1.94 -2.73 8.78
C PRO A 78 -0.63 -2.00 9.03
N VAL A 79 -0.05 -1.41 7.98
CA VAL A 79 1.18 -0.59 8.08
C VAL A 79 0.89 0.90 7.98
N THR A 80 -0.25 1.29 7.44
CA THR A 80 -0.77 2.66 7.50
C THR A 80 -1.96 2.74 8.44
N THR A 81 -2.09 3.85 9.17
CA THR A 81 -3.20 4.08 10.11
C THR A 81 -3.98 5.36 9.82
N GLU A 82 -3.37 6.30 9.10
CA GLU A 82 -4.04 7.53 8.65
C GLU A 82 -4.72 7.36 7.29
N THR A 83 -5.73 8.19 7.08
CA THR A 83 -6.26 8.48 5.74
C THR A 83 -5.28 9.35 4.94
N GLY A 84 -5.43 9.32 3.62
CA GLY A 84 -4.57 9.99 2.65
C GLY A 84 -3.35 9.18 2.25
N ALA A 85 -3.14 7.98 2.82
CA ALA A 85 -2.01 7.13 2.47
C ALA A 85 -2.06 6.72 0.99
N THR A 86 -0.97 6.92 0.23
CA THR A 86 -0.87 6.54 -1.19
C THR A 86 0.58 6.36 -1.62
N GLY A 87 0.80 5.75 -2.80
CA GLY A 87 2.13 5.57 -3.41
C GLY A 87 3.13 4.82 -2.51
N PRO A 88 2.81 3.60 -2.05
CA PRO A 88 3.70 2.84 -1.18
C PRO A 88 4.89 2.28 -1.96
N SER A 89 6.06 2.28 -1.34
CA SER A 89 7.28 1.70 -1.88
C SER A 89 8.15 1.15 -0.76
N ILE A 90 8.52 -0.12 -0.85
CA ILE A 90 9.51 -0.75 0.02
C ILE A 90 10.91 -0.37 -0.47
N SER A 91 11.80 -0.05 0.47
CA SER A 91 13.18 0.30 0.16
C SER A 91 14.01 -0.91 -0.31
N PRO A 92 15.09 -0.70 -1.09
CA PRO A 92 15.93 -1.80 -1.59
C PRO A 92 16.61 -2.64 -0.51
N ASP A 93 16.76 -2.12 0.71
CA ASP A 93 17.27 -2.87 1.87
C ASP A 93 16.17 -3.65 2.61
N GLY A 94 14.91 -3.54 2.18
CA GLY A 94 13.76 -4.21 2.77
C GLY A 94 13.36 -3.70 4.16
N ARG A 95 14.01 -2.65 4.67
CA ARG A 95 13.80 -2.14 6.02
C ARG A 95 12.64 -1.16 6.11
N TRP A 96 12.47 -0.31 5.10
CA TRP A 96 11.55 0.82 5.17
C TRP A 96 10.40 0.65 4.19
N LEU A 97 9.21 1.05 4.63
CA LEU A 97 8.09 1.40 3.76
C LEU A 97 8.02 2.92 3.65
N TYR A 98 8.20 3.46 2.46
CA TYR A 98 7.89 4.85 2.14
C TYR A 98 6.49 4.96 1.58
N TYR A 99 5.78 6.03 1.93
CA TYR A 99 4.46 6.34 1.37
C TYR A 99 4.15 7.82 1.53
N LEU A 100 3.21 8.30 0.74
CA LEU A 100 2.69 9.66 0.84
C LEU A 100 1.47 9.69 1.76
N VAL A 101 1.34 10.74 2.55
CA VAL A 101 0.07 11.13 3.18
C VAL A 101 -0.43 12.38 2.47
N ASN A 102 -1.43 12.19 1.62
CA ASN A 102 -2.05 13.22 0.82
C ASN A 102 -3.18 13.90 1.58
N ARG A 103 -2.97 15.16 1.94
CA ARG A 103 -3.99 16.07 2.48
C ARG A 103 -3.99 17.37 1.68
N THR A 104 -3.64 17.31 0.39
CA THR A 104 -3.66 18.50 -0.49
C THR A 104 -5.09 18.95 -0.73
N ALA A 105 -5.30 20.26 -0.78
CA ALA A 105 -6.59 20.85 -1.10
C ALA A 105 -6.40 22.07 -2.00
N LEU A 106 -7.48 22.54 -2.62
CA LEU A 106 -7.43 23.81 -3.34
C LEU A 106 -7.02 24.93 -2.38
N ARG A 107 -5.94 25.66 -2.71
CA ARG A 107 -5.37 26.77 -1.92
C ARG A 107 -4.82 26.35 -0.53
N GLY A 108 -4.41 25.11 -0.34
CA GLY A 108 -3.74 24.71 0.90
C GLY A 108 -3.49 23.20 1.04
N GLY A 109 -3.36 22.76 2.28
CA GLY A 109 -3.14 21.36 2.61
C GLY A 109 -1.66 20.97 2.61
N THR A 110 -1.41 19.67 2.76
CA THR A 110 -0.06 19.12 2.90
C THR A 110 0.11 17.85 2.11
N LEU A 111 1.29 17.68 1.52
CA LEU A 111 1.76 16.39 1.04
C LEU A 111 2.97 15.99 1.87
N THR A 112 2.86 14.88 2.59
CA THR A 112 3.93 14.38 3.47
C THR A 112 4.51 13.10 2.88
N LEU A 113 5.83 13.05 2.69
CA LEU A 113 6.54 11.80 2.52
C LEU A 113 6.84 11.25 3.91
N ARG A 114 6.33 10.05 4.18
CA ARG A 114 6.55 9.33 5.43
C ARG A 114 7.33 8.05 5.15
N ARG A 115 8.09 7.61 6.15
CA ARG A 115 8.64 6.26 6.20
C ARG A 115 8.20 5.53 7.45
N LEU A 116 8.16 4.21 7.36
CA LEU A 116 7.91 3.29 8.44
C LEU A 116 8.97 2.20 8.46
N ASP A 117 9.55 1.90 9.62
CA ASP A 117 10.41 0.73 9.80
C ASP A 117 9.53 -0.53 9.83
N LEU A 118 9.74 -1.45 8.88
CA LEU A 118 8.97 -2.70 8.75
C LEU A 118 9.24 -3.71 9.86
N THR A 119 10.18 -3.44 10.75
CA THR A 119 10.52 -4.29 11.90
C THR A 119 9.97 -3.70 13.19
N THR A 120 10.19 -2.41 13.44
CA THR A 120 9.81 -1.75 14.70
C THR A 120 8.44 -1.08 14.64
N ASN A 121 7.88 -0.88 13.43
CA ASN A 121 6.66 -0.12 13.18
C ASN A 121 6.78 1.38 13.58
N GLU A 122 8.00 1.86 13.82
CA GLU A 122 8.28 3.28 14.05
C GLU A 122 8.08 4.08 12.76
N ARG A 123 7.64 5.33 12.89
CA ARG A 123 7.23 6.19 11.76
C ARG A 123 7.86 7.56 11.88
N ASP A 124 8.39 8.06 10.76
CA ASP A 124 8.95 9.41 10.65
C ASP A 124 8.41 10.13 9.42
N ASP A 125 8.14 11.43 9.55
CA ASP A 125 7.95 12.31 8.39
C ASP A 125 9.33 12.67 7.82
N VAL A 126 9.58 12.26 6.58
CA VAL A 126 10.85 12.50 5.87
C VAL A 126 10.86 13.90 5.25
N ALA A 127 9.73 14.30 4.67
CA ALA A 127 9.56 15.62 4.06
C ALA A 127 8.08 16.03 4.07
N VAL A 128 7.82 17.33 4.15
CA VAL A 128 6.47 17.88 4.11
C VAL A 128 6.42 19.10 3.18
N VAL A 129 5.52 19.06 2.20
CA VAL A 129 5.20 20.20 1.33
C VAL A 129 3.92 20.85 1.83
N ARG A 130 3.98 22.15 2.19
CA ARG A 130 2.86 22.93 2.76
C ARG A 130 2.45 24.15 1.92
N GLY A 131 2.99 24.30 0.72
CA GLY A 131 2.78 25.50 -0.09
C GLY A 131 3.58 25.50 -1.39
N PRO A 132 3.75 26.68 -2.02
CA PRO A 132 4.51 26.83 -3.25
C PRO A 132 5.93 26.29 -3.12
N LEU A 133 6.40 25.62 -4.18
CA LEU A 133 7.79 25.18 -4.30
C LEU A 133 8.57 26.20 -5.15
N PRO A 134 9.89 26.31 -4.98
CA PRO A 134 10.71 27.12 -5.88
C PRO A 134 10.43 26.77 -7.35
N GLY A 135 10.07 27.76 -8.16
CA GLY A 135 9.69 27.56 -9.57
C GLY A 135 8.25 27.08 -9.81
N PHE A 136 7.46 26.83 -8.76
CA PHE A 136 6.06 26.38 -8.86
C PHE A 136 5.15 27.17 -7.89
N PRO A 137 4.67 28.36 -8.29
CA PRO A 137 3.98 29.30 -7.40
C PRO A 137 2.59 28.84 -6.93
N GLY A 138 2.03 27.76 -7.50
CA GLY A 138 0.67 27.27 -7.19
C GLY A 138 0.56 26.35 -5.97
N GLY A 139 1.67 25.77 -5.50
CA GLY A 139 1.65 24.72 -4.48
C GLY A 139 0.91 23.43 -4.92
N PRO A 140 1.02 22.33 -4.17
CA PRO A 140 0.34 21.08 -4.52
C PRO A 140 -1.15 21.18 -4.20
N THR A 141 -2.01 21.08 -5.22
CA THR A 141 -3.47 21.11 -5.06
C THR A 141 -4.12 19.74 -5.21
N ARG A 142 -3.54 18.90 -6.09
CA ARG A 142 -3.96 17.53 -6.34
C ARG A 142 -2.75 16.75 -6.86
N ILE A 143 -2.46 15.62 -6.24
CA ILE A 143 -1.51 14.65 -6.80
C ILE A 143 -2.21 13.79 -7.84
N TYR A 144 -1.46 13.31 -8.83
CA TYR A 144 -1.95 12.29 -9.74
C TYR A 144 -2.42 11.07 -8.91
N PRO A 145 -3.58 10.46 -9.21
CA PRO A 145 -4.01 9.25 -8.53
C PRO A 145 -2.99 8.14 -8.81
N LEU A 146 -2.24 7.73 -7.78
CA LEU A 146 -1.28 6.63 -7.82
C LEU A 146 -1.95 5.32 -7.40
#